data_AF-A0A9P6BG65-F1
#
_entry.id   AF-A0A9P6BG65-F1
#
_cell.length_a   1.000
_cell.length_b   1.000
_cell.length_c   1.000
_cell.angle_alpha   90.00
_cell.angle_beta   90.00
_cell.angle_gamma   90.00
#
_symmetry.space_group_name_H-M   'P 1'
#
loop_
_entity.id
_entity.type
_entity.pdbx_description
1 polymer ?
#
loop_
_entity_poly.entity_id
_entity_poly.type
_entity_poly.pdbx_seq_one_letter_code
_entity_poly.pdbx_strand_id
1 'polypeptide(L)'
;MSGFFTLAIGAALKTESFSALKLIAVCASVIGVALVSESDRGDEPHPMSPTAPRAPLFGDFLALLSALFYGCYTVLLKVKIQNENRINMSLFFGFVGLFNLLLLWPMFGLLHWTGVEPFELPRDPRIICMIVGNALIGTFVSDYLWLLSMLMTSPLVVTLGLSLTIPLAIIGDVVGYGRVLGFGYWIGAGLVLAGFFGVNGATLMENSEREKREEEENKEAEMDSSMATLSTVSVGERQPLLQHASKP
;
A
#
# COMPACT_ATOMS: atom_id res chain seq x y z
N MET A 1 -4.30 2.19 -9.46
CA MET A 1 -5.78 2.17 -9.58
C MET A 1 -6.48 1.70 -8.29
N SER A 2 -5.93 0.75 -7.53
CA SER A 2 -6.54 0.28 -6.26
C SER A 2 -6.64 1.34 -5.16
N GLY A 3 -5.81 2.40 -5.19
CA GLY A 3 -5.79 3.46 -4.18
C GLY A 3 -7.14 4.16 -3.94
N PHE A 4 -8.02 4.26 -4.94
CA PHE A 4 -9.38 4.79 -4.74
C PHE A 4 -10.22 3.89 -3.82
N PHE A 5 -10.18 2.57 -4.06
CA PHE A 5 -10.89 1.60 -3.23
C PHE A 5 -10.24 1.45 -1.85
N THR A 6 -8.91 1.52 -1.78
CA THR A 6 -8.17 1.56 -0.51
C THR A 6 -8.59 2.77 0.34
N LEU A 7 -8.72 3.96 -0.26
CA LEU A 7 -9.24 5.16 0.42
C LEU A 7 -10.69 5.00 0.87
N ALA A 8 -11.57 4.51 -0.02
CA ALA A 8 -12.99 4.36 0.28
C ALA A 8 -13.23 3.37 1.45
N ILE A 9 -12.53 2.24 1.43
CA ILE A 9 -12.63 1.19 2.46
C ILE A 9 -11.90 1.62 3.74
N GLY A 10 -10.73 2.28 3.62
CA GLY A 10 -9.97 2.82 4.75
C GLY A 10 -10.72 3.91 5.51
N ALA A 11 -11.50 4.74 4.80
CA ALA A 11 -12.39 5.73 5.39
C ALA A 11 -13.65 5.11 6.01
N ALA A 12 -14.26 4.12 5.34
CA ALA A 12 -15.41 3.38 5.88
C ALA A 12 -15.07 2.64 7.18
N LEU A 13 -13.84 2.15 7.32
CA LEU A 13 -13.33 1.48 8.52
C LEU A 13 -12.69 2.43 9.54
N LYS A 14 -12.78 3.76 9.34
CA LYS A 14 -12.20 4.81 10.20
C LYS A 14 -10.69 4.72 10.43
N THR A 15 -9.99 3.89 9.67
CA THR A 15 -8.53 3.73 9.76
C THR A 15 -7.77 4.91 9.18
N GLU A 16 -8.39 5.68 8.28
CA GLU A 16 -7.83 6.91 7.71
C GLU A 16 -8.88 8.02 7.63
N SER A 17 -8.46 9.27 7.86
CA SER A 17 -9.32 10.44 7.74
C SER A 17 -9.54 10.77 6.27
N PHE A 18 -10.81 10.87 5.87
CA PHE A 18 -11.20 11.23 4.51
C PHE A 18 -10.87 12.71 4.27
N SER A 19 -9.83 12.98 3.47
CA SER A 19 -9.44 14.34 3.10
C SER A 19 -9.66 14.54 1.61
N ALA A 20 -10.31 15.65 1.23
CA ALA A 20 -10.58 15.99 -0.17
C ALA A 20 -9.28 16.06 -1.02
N LEU A 21 -8.16 16.40 -0.39
CA LEU A 21 -6.82 16.37 -1.00
C LEU A 21 -6.40 14.96 -1.44
N LYS A 22 -6.70 13.93 -0.65
CA LYS A 22 -6.37 12.54 -0.99
C LYS A 22 -7.19 12.06 -2.20
N LEU A 23 -8.47 12.46 -2.25
CA LEU A 23 -9.35 12.14 -3.37
C LEU A 23 -8.87 12.80 -4.68
N ILE A 24 -8.58 14.10 -4.64
CA ILE A 24 -8.10 14.87 -5.81
C ILE A 24 -6.81 14.25 -6.35
N ALA A 25 -5.89 13.88 -5.47
CA ALA A 25 -4.62 13.33 -5.89
C ALA A 25 -4.71 11.90 -6.45
N VAL A 26 -5.63 11.06 -5.93
CA VAL A 26 -5.93 9.78 -6.55
C VAL A 26 -6.52 9.98 -7.95
N CYS A 27 -7.47 10.92 -8.12
CA CYS A 27 -7.99 11.25 -9.45
C CYS A 27 -6.89 11.75 -10.40
N ALA A 28 -5.99 12.62 -9.93
CA ALA A 28 -4.86 13.10 -10.72
C ALA A 28 -3.91 11.96 -11.13
N SER A 29 -3.63 11.00 -10.22
CA SER A 29 -2.81 9.82 -10.53
C SER A 29 -3.46 8.90 -11.58
N VAL A 30 -4.78 8.73 -11.52
CA VAL A 30 -5.54 7.94 -12.50
C VAL A 30 -5.49 8.59 -13.88
N ILE A 31 -5.64 9.91 -13.95
CA ILE A 31 -5.54 10.67 -15.19
C ILE A 31 -4.11 10.58 -15.77
N GLY A 32 -3.08 10.70 -14.93
CA GLY A 32 -1.68 10.56 -15.36
C GLY A 32 -1.38 9.19 -15.95
N VAL A 33 -1.85 8.11 -15.32
CA VAL A 33 -1.70 6.74 -15.83
C VAL A 33 -2.47 6.56 -17.15
N ALA A 34 -3.67 7.12 -17.26
CA ALA A 34 -4.46 7.05 -18.50
C ALA A 34 -3.75 7.74 -19.68
N LEU A 35 -3.15 8.91 -19.45
CA LEU A 35 -2.37 9.63 -20.48
C LEU A 35 -1.11 8.87 -20.91
N VAL A 36 -0.40 8.22 -19.98
CA VAL A 36 0.75 7.35 -20.31
C VAL A 36 0.28 6.18 -21.18
N SER A 37 -0.83 5.53 -20.80
CA SER A 37 -1.38 4.40 -21.54
C SER A 37 -1.89 4.78 -22.93
N GLU A 38 -2.43 5.99 -23.11
CA GLU A 38 -2.84 6.50 -24.42
C GLU A 38 -1.64 6.85 -25.30
N SER A 39 -0.56 7.38 -24.70
CA SER A 39 0.70 7.65 -25.40
C SER A 39 1.37 6.37 -25.89
N ASP A 40 1.23 5.27 -25.13
CA ASP A 40 1.76 3.95 -25.47
C ASP A 40 0.97 3.26 -26.61
N ARG A 41 -0.27 3.70 -26.89
CA ARG A 41 -1.07 3.22 -28.04
C ARG A 41 -0.67 3.85 -29.37
N GLY A 42 0.03 4.98 -29.35
CA GLY A 42 0.38 5.77 -30.53
C GLY A 42 1.71 5.37 -31.19
N ASP A 43 2.58 4.66 -30.47
CA ASP A 43 3.84 4.14 -31.01
C ASP A 43 3.64 2.72 -31.59
N GLU A 44 4.34 2.44 -32.68
CA GLU A 44 4.29 1.23 -33.52
C GLU A 44 4.13 -0.09 -32.75
N PRO A 45 3.44 -1.10 -33.33
CA PRO A 45 3.14 -2.36 -32.67
C PRO A 45 4.42 -3.04 -32.17
N HIS A 46 4.57 -3.09 -30.85
CA HIS A 46 5.56 -3.97 -30.24
C HIS A 46 5.35 -5.39 -30.75
N PRO A 47 6.40 -6.13 -31.16
CA PRO A 47 6.28 -7.52 -31.60
C PRO A 47 5.84 -8.48 -30.47
N MET A 48 5.68 -7.97 -29.24
CA MET A 48 5.11 -8.66 -28.08
C MET A 48 3.69 -8.19 -27.71
N SER A 49 3.06 -7.31 -28.50
CA SER A 49 1.67 -6.92 -28.25
C SER A 49 0.73 -8.04 -28.74
N PRO A 50 0.02 -8.74 -27.85
CA PRO A 50 -0.94 -9.75 -28.28
C PRO A 50 -2.03 -9.06 -29.10
N THR A 51 -2.49 -9.76 -30.14
CA THR A 51 -3.62 -9.38 -30.99
C THR A 51 -4.74 -8.71 -30.19
N ALA A 52 -5.32 -7.64 -30.75
CA ALA A 52 -6.37 -6.83 -30.14
C ALA A 52 -7.34 -7.66 -29.26
N PRO A 53 -7.57 -7.25 -28.00
CA PRO A 53 -8.24 -8.08 -27.02
C PRO A 53 -9.67 -8.43 -27.45
N ARG A 54 -10.02 -9.71 -27.37
CA ARG A 54 -11.30 -10.26 -27.84
C ARG A 54 -12.52 -9.83 -26.99
N ALA A 55 -12.32 -9.18 -25.85
CA ALA A 55 -13.38 -8.61 -25.00
C ALA A 55 -12.82 -7.57 -24.02
N PRO A 56 -12.54 -6.32 -24.45
CA PRO A 56 -11.91 -5.30 -23.61
C PRO A 56 -12.76 -4.98 -22.35
N LEU A 57 -14.09 -4.93 -22.49
CA LEU A 57 -15.01 -4.65 -21.39
C LEU A 57 -14.97 -5.71 -20.27
N PHE A 58 -14.78 -6.98 -20.60
CA PHE A 58 -14.70 -8.04 -19.59
C PHE A 58 -13.36 -7.98 -18.85
N GLY A 59 -12.28 -7.67 -19.56
CA GLY A 59 -10.96 -7.41 -18.97
C GLY A 59 -10.97 -6.21 -18.03
N ASP A 60 -11.59 -5.11 -18.44
CA ASP A 60 -11.73 -3.89 -17.63
C ASP A 60 -12.54 -4.17 -16.35
N PHE A 61 -13.66 -4.91 -16.47
CA PHE A 61 -14.44 -5.33 -15.31
C PHE A 61 -13.62 -6.20 -14.35
N LEU A 62 -12.88 -7.18 -14.86
CA LEU A 62 -12.06 -8.07 -14.05
C LEU A 62 -10.90 -7.33 -13.37
N ALA A 63 -10.32 -6.34 -14.05
CA ALA A 63 -9.28 -5.46 -13.51
C ALA A 63 -9.83 -4.56 -12.38
N LEU A 64 -11.01 -3.98 -12.56
CA LEU A 64 -11.69 -3.21 -11.51
C LEU A 64 -12.04 -4.08 -10.30
N LEU A 65 -12.52 -5.30 -10.54
CA LEU A 65 -12.85 -6.25 -9.49
C LEU A 65 -11.59 -6.65 -8.70
N SER A 66 -10.48 -6.92 -9.39
CA SER A 66 -9.18 -7.18 -8.76
C SER A 66 -8.68 -5.99 -7.93
N ALA A 67 -8.80 -4.77 -8.47
CA ALA A 67 -8.42 -3.56 -7.75
C ALA A 67 -9.23 -3.34 -6.46
N LEU A 68 -10.53 -3.68 -6.47
CA LEU A 68 -11.39 -3.66 -5.29
C LEU A 68 -10.95 -4.71 -4.25
N PHE A 69 -10.76 -5.97 -4.66
CA PHE A 69 -10.34 -7.04 -3.75
C PHE A 69 -8.95 -6.77 -3.15
N TYR A 70 -8.02 -6.28 -3.96
CA TYR A 70 -6.69 -5.89 -3.48
C TYR A 70 -6.78 -4.74 -2.47
N GLY A 71 -7.56 -3.69 -2.76
CA GLY A 71 -7.80 -2.60 -1.82
C GLY A 71 -8.37 -3.11 -0.49
N CYS A 72 -9.41 -3.96 -0.54
CA CYS A 72 -9.99 -4.59 0.63
C CYS A 72 -8.98 -5.43 1.42
N TYR A 73 -8.21 -6.28 0.73
CA TYR A 73 -7.14 -7.09 1.32
C TYR A 73 -6.13 -6.23 2.08
N THR A 74 -5.62 -5.15 1.47
CA THR A 74 -4.63 -4.28 2.11
C THR A 74 -5.18 -3.62 3.38
N VAL A 75 -6.41 -3.12 3.37
CA VAL A 75 -7.00 -2.47 4.55
C VAL A 75 -7.30 -3.50 5.64
N LEU A 76 -7.90 -4.64 5.30
CA LEU A 76 -8.16 -5.71 6.28
C LEU A 76 -6.87 -6.24 6.89
N LEU A 77 -5.81 -6.36 6.09
CA LEU A 77 -4.51 -6.79 6.56
C LEU A 77 -3.92 -5.77 7.54
N LYS A 78 -4.01 -4.47 7.26
CA LYS A 78 -3.61 -3.43 8.23
C LYS A 78 -4.40 -3.54 9.54
N VAL A 79 -5.73 -3.68 9.45
CA VAL A 79 -6.64 -3.74 10.61
C VAL A 79 -6.45 -5.01 11.44
N LYS A 80 -6.19 -6.16 10.80
CA LYS A 80 -6.02 -7.44 11.51
C LYS A 80 -4.64 -7.57 12.13
N ILE A 81 -3.62 -7.07 11.45
CA ILE A 81 -2.22 -7.33 11.84
C ILE A 81 -1.72 -6.31 12.86
N GLN A 82 -2.20 -5.05 12.86
CA GLN A 82 -1.88 -3.87 13.73
C GLN A 82 -0.55 -3.82 14.50
N ASN A 83 -0.18 -4.87 15.24
CA ASN A 83 1.13 -5.08 15.81
C ASN A 83 1.83 -6.27 15.14
N GLU A 84 2.89 -6.00 14.38
CA GLU A 84 3.74 -7.03 13.74
C GLU A 84 4.22 -8.10 14.73
N ASN A 85 4.47 -7.73 15.99
CA ASN A 85 4.90 -8.64 17.05
C ASN A 85 3.86 -9.69 17.45
N ARG A 86 2.59 -9.53 17.05
CA ARG A 86 1.54 -10.54 17.30
C ARG A 86 1.58 -11.69 16.29
N ILE A 87 2.28 -11.53 15.16
CA ILE A 87 2.21 -12.46 14.03
C ILE A 87 3.61 -12.83 13.55
N ASN A 88 3.87 -14.14 13.50
CA ASN A 88 5.05 -14.66 12.82
C ASN A 88 4.92 -14.40 11.31
N MET A 89 5.58 -13.36 10.79
CA MET A 89 5.50 -12.98 9.37
C MET A 89 5.89 -14.13 8.43
N SER A 90 6.87 -14.96 8.82
CA SER A 90 7.25 -16.14 8.06
C SER A 90 6.14 -17.19 7.94
N LEU A 91 5.34 -17.40 8.99
CA LEU A 91 4.18 -18.32 8.94
C LEU A 91 3.05 -17.73 8.09
N PHE A 92 2.80 -16.42 8.22
CA PHE A 92 1.80 -15.73 7.39
C PHE A 92 2.12 -15.87 5.89
N PHE A 93 3.33 -15.49 5.48
CA PHE A 93 3.77 -15.63 4.09
C PHE A 93 3.88 -17.10 3.65
N GLY A 94 4.23 -18.01 4.56
CA GLY A 94 4.22 -19.45 4.29
C GLY A 94 2.83 -19.97 3.92
N PHE A 95 1.79 -19.57 4.66
CA PHE A 95 0.40 -19.91 4.31
C PHE A 95 -0.07 -19.22 3.04
N VAL A 96 0.26 -17.93 2.84
CA VAL A 96 -0.07 -17.21 1.60
C VAL A 96 0.54 -17.92 0.39
N GLY A 97 1.82 -18.30 0.46
CA GLY A 97 2.49 -19.07 -0.57
C GLY A 97 1.90 -20.46 -0.78
N LEU A 98 1.54 -21.16 0.31
CA LEU A 98 0.90 -22.48 0.24
C LEU A 98 -0.46 -22.42 -0.43
N PHE A 99 -1.32 -21.47 -0.06
CA PHE A 99 -2.60 -21.26 -0.72
C PHE A 99 -2.41 -20.83 -2.17
N ASN A 100 -1.45 -19.95 -2.47
CA ASN A 100 -1.14 -19.60 -3.84
C ASN A 100 -0.76 -20.83 -4.66
N LEU A 101 0.11 -21.69 -4.14
CA LEU A 101 0.48 -22.94 -4.80
C LEU A 101 -0.73 -23.88 -4.97
N LEU A 102 -1.54 -24.09 -3.94
CA LEU A 102 -2.70 -24.98 -4.01
C LEU A 102 -3.82 -24.48 -4.93
N LEU A 103 -4.05 -23.16 -5.00
CA LEU A 103 -5.11 -22.58 -5.84
C LEU A 103 -4.64 -22.31 -7.28
N LEU A 104 -3.41 -21.85 -7.51
CA LEU A 104 -2.92 -21.57 -8.86
C LEU A 104 -2.47 -22.83 -9.60
N TRP A 105 -1.87 -23.81 -8.91
CA TRP A 105 -1.40 -25.05 -9.53
C TRP A 105 -2.48 -25.77 -10.37
N PRO A 106 -3.71 -26.03 -9.86
CA PRO A 106 -4.74 -26.67 -10.67
C PRO A 106 -5.21 -25.81 -11.83
N MET A 107 -5.06 -24.48 -11.75
CA MET A 107 -5.43 -23.57 -12.85
C MET A 107 -4.52 -23.81 -14.06
N PHE A 108 -3.21 -23.98 -13.86
CA PHE A 108 -2.29 -24.32 -14.96
C PHE A 108 -2.70 -25.61 -15.69
N GLY A 109 -3.09 -26.64 -14.93
CA GLY A 109 -3.58 -27.89 -15.51
C GLY A 109 -4.87 -27.73 -16.31
N LEU A 110 -5.81 -26.90 -15.80
CA LEU A 110 -7.06 -26.61 -16.47
C LEU A 110 -6.84 -25.82 -17.78
N LEU A 111 -5.92 -24.85 -17.76
CA LEU A 111 -5.59 -24.02 -18.92
C LEU A 111 -4.91 -24.81 -20.03
N HIS A 112 -4.07 -25.79 -19.64
CA HIS A 112 -3.45 -26.73 -20.57
C HIS A 112 -4.50 -27.67 -21.20
N TRP A 113 -5.43 -28.21 -20.40
CA TRP A 113 -6.49 -29.08 -20.91
C TRP A 113 -7.43 -28.34 -21.86
N THR A 114 -7.81 -27.11 -21.52
CA THR A 114 -8.71 -26.28 -22.34
C THR A 114 -8.05 -25.76 -23.62
N GLY A 115 -6.75 -25.98 -23.80
CA GLY A 115 -6.00 -25.63 -25.02
C GLY A 115 -5.82 -24.13 -25.22
N VAL A 116 -6.10 -23.32 -24.19
CA VAL A 116 -5.95 -21.86 -24.24
C VAL A 116 -4.47 -21.48 -24.23
N GLU A 117 -3.67 -22.15 -23.40
CA GLU A 117 -2.21 -22.01 -23.38
C GLU A 117 -1.52 -23.37 -23.19
N PRO A 118 -0.68 -23.82 -24.14
CA PRO A 118 0.13 -25.02 -23.96
C PRO A 118 1.22 -24.77 -22.91
N PHE A 119 1.30 -25.62 -21.90
CA PHE A 119 2.36 -25.57 -20.92
C PHE A 119 3.65 -26.11 -21.53
N GLU A 120 4.59 -25.22 -21.83
CA GLU A 120 5.94 -25.57 -22.28
C GLU A 120 6.97 -25.08 -21.27
N LEU A 121 7.82 -26.00 -20.80
CA LEU A 121 8.94 -25.62 -19.95
C LEU A 121 9.99 -24.88 -20.79
N PRO A 122 10.46 -23.70 -20.35
CA PRO A 122 11.50 -22.97 -21.05
C PRO A 122 12.77 -23.82 -21.13
N ARG A 123 13.25 -24.08 -22.35
CA ARG A 123 14.40 -24.97 -22.60
C ARG A 123 15.74 -24.31 -22.28
N ASP A 124 15.77 -22.98 -22.23
CA ASP A 124 17.00 -22.22 -22.00
C ASP A 124 17.28 -21.99 -20.51
N PRO A 125 18.47 -22.39 -20.01
CA PRO A 125 18.84 -22.20 -18.61
C PRO A 125 18.94 -20.72 -18.21
N ARG A 126 19.17 -19.82 -19.18
CA ARG A 126 19.18 -18.36 -18.96
C ARG A 126 17.78 -17.84 -18.62
N ILE A 127 16.76 -18.33 -19.32
CA ILE A 127 15.36 -17.94 -19.07
C ILE A 127 14.92 -18.48 -17.71
N ILE A 128 15.27 -19.72 -17.38
CA ILE A 128 15.03 -20.29 -16.04
C ILE A 128 15.69 -19.43 -14.97
N CYS A 129 16.95 -19.03 -15.16
CA CYS A 129 17.66 -18.15 -14.21
C CYS A 129 16.95 -16.80 -14.03
N MET A 130 16.49 -16.17 -15.12
CA MET A 130 15.73 -14.91 -15.05
C MET A 130 14.38 -15.10 -14.33
N ILE A 131 13.66 -16.19 -14.60
CA ILE A 131 12.39 -16.51 -13.94
C ILE A 131 12.61 -16.71 -12.45
N VAL A 132 13.61 -17.50 -12.06
CA VAL A 132 13.94 -17.74 -10.65
C VAL A 132 14.38 -16.44 -9.97
N GLY A 133 15.20 -15.63 -10.63
CA GLY A 133 15.62 -14.31 -10.14
C GLY A 133 14.43 -13.38 -9.90
N ASN A 134 13.50 -13.29 -10.87
CA ASN A 134 12.29 -12.51 -10.73
C ASN A 134 11.37 -13.05 -9.62
N ALA A 135 11.21 -14.37 -9.51
CA ALA A 135 10.38 -14.98 -8.47
C ALA A 135 10.93 -14.70 -7.06
N LEU A 136 12.25 -14.79 -6.87
CA LEU A 136 12.89 -14.56 -5.57
C LEU A 136 12.95 -13.06 -5.23
N ILE A 137 13.50 -12.24 -6.12
CA ILE A 137 13.76 -10.83 -5.82
C ILE A 137 12.54 -9.98 -6.14
N GLY A 138 11.98 -10.15 -7.33
CA GLY A 138 10.87 -9.34 -7.86
C GLY A 138 9.53 -9.64 -7.19
N THR A 139 9.29 -10.88 -6.76
CA THR A 139 8.04 -11.25 -6.07
C THR A 139 8.25 -11.47 -4.59
N PHE A 140 9.04 -12.48 -4.17
CA PHE A 140 9.09 -12.85 -2.76
C PHE A 140 9.66 -11.75 -1.85
N VAL A 141 10.85 -11.22 -2.17
CA VAL A 141 11.47 -10.14 -1.37
C VAL A 141 10.67 -8.85 -1.51
N SER A 142 10.22 -8.51 -2.72
CA SER A 142 9.45 -7.30 -2.99
C SER A 142 8.13 -7.27 -2.22
N ASP A 143 7.35 -8.36 -2.25
CA ASP A 143 6.06 -8.45 -1.55
C ASP A 143 6.23 -8.44 -0.03
N TYR A 144 7.32 -9.04 0.47
CA TYR A 144 7.66 -9.00 1.89
C TYR A 144 7.96 -7.56 2.35
N LEU A 145 8.82 -6.84 1.62
CA LEU A 145 9.17 -5.46 1.92
C LEU A 145 7.97 -4.52 1.74
N TRP A 146 7.14 -4.77 0.72
CA TRP A 146 5.89 -4.06 0.50
C TRP A 146 4.96 -4.20 1.70
N LEU A 147 4.77 -5.43 2.20
CA LEU A 147 3.92 -5.68 3.36
C LEU A 147 4.46 -5.02 4.62
N LEU A 148 5.77 -5.15 4.87
CA LEU A 148 6.42 -4.54 6.02
C LEU A 148 6.27 -3.02 6.00
N SER A 149 6.49 -2.38 4.84
CA SER A 149 6.26 -0.95 4.65
C SER A 149 4.79 -0.57 4.86
N MET A 150 3.85 -1.43 4.44
CA MET A 150 2.42 -1.19 4.59
C MET A 150 1.97 -1.22 6.06
N LEU A 151 2.55 -2.13 6.84
CA LEU A 151 2.28 -2.29 8.26
C LEU A 151 2.92 -1.18 9.09
N MET A 152 4.15 -0.79 8.77
CA MET A 152 4.88 0.27 9.48
C MET A 152 4.35 1.67 9.19
N THR A 153 3.84 1.92 7.97
CA THR A 153 3.39 3.25 7.55
C THR A 153 1.88 3.26 7.28
N SER A 154 1.48 3.27 6.01
CA SER A 154 0.08 3.18 5.62
C SER A 154 -0.08 2.61 4.21
N PRO A 155 -1.15 1.86 3.93
CA PRO A 155 -1.50 1.40 2.59
C PRO A 155 -1.47 2.51 1.53
N LEU A 156 -1.85 3.75 1.87
CA LEU A 156 -1.73 4.87 0.94
C LEU A 156 -0.29 5.20 0.57
N VAL A 157 0.60 5.34 1.55
CA VAL A 157 2.01 5.70 1.32
C VAL A 157 2.67 4.64 0.45
N VAL A 158 2.39 3.36 0.70
CA VAL A 158 2.93 2.26 -0.12
C VAL A 158 2.37 2.27 -1.54
N THR A 159 1.07 2.51 -1.71
CA THR A 159 0.45 2.61 -3.05
C THR A 159 1.05 3.76 -3.86
N LEU A 160 1.40 4.86 -3.21
CA LEU A 160 2.08 6.00 -3.83
C LEU A 160 3.53 5.68 -4.17
N GLY A 161 4.25 4.98 -3.30
CA GLY A 161 5.60 4.47 -3.59
C GLY A 161 5.63 3.56 -4.82
N LEU A 162 4.60 2.71 -4.99
CA LEU A 162 4.42 1.93 -6.21
C LEU A 162 4.12 2.80 -7.44
N SER A 163 3.43 3.93 -7.27
CA SER A 163 3.17 4.85 -8.39
C SER A 163 4.44 5.56 -8.85
N LEU A 164 5.40 5.77 -7.95
CA LEU A 164 6.72 6.34 -8.26
C LEU A 164 7.56 5.41 -9.15
N THR A 165 7.24 4.12 -9.24
CA THR A 165 7.97 3.21 -10.14
C THR A 165 7.75 3.57 -11.61
N ILE A 166 6.61 4.20 -11.96
CA ILE A 166 6.29 4.61 -13.33
C ILE A 166 7.29 5.65 -13.87
N PRO A 167 7.48 6.83 -13.23
CA PRO A 167 8.48 7.79 -13.69
C PRO A 167 9.91 7.22 -13.60
N LEU A 168 10.20 6.36 -12.61
CA LEU A 168 11.50 5.73 -12.48
C LEU A 168 11.80 4.73 -13.61
N ALA A 169 10.78 3.99 -14.06
CA ALA A 169 10.86 3.08 -15.19
C ALA A 169 11.13 3.86 -16.49
N ILE A 170 10.42 4.97 -16.72
CA ILE A 170 10.64 5.87 -17.86
C ILE A 170 12.10 6.37 -17.89
N ILE A 171 12.64 6.80 -16.75
CA ILE A 171 14.05 7.23 -16.65
C ILE A 171 14.98 6.04 -16.94
N GLY A 172 14.67 4.86 -16.40
CA GLY A 172 15.41 3.63 -16.67
C GLY A 172 15.44 3.26 -18.16
N ASP A 173 14.34 3.44 -18.87
CA ASP A 173 14.24 3.15 -20.30
C ASP A 173 15.06 4.13 -21.15
N VAL A 174 15.07 5.41 -20.79
CA VAL A 174 15.87 6.43 -21.48
C VAL A 174 17.37 6.21 -21.23
N VAL A 175 17.76 5.95 -19.99
CA VAL A 175 19.18 5.81 -19.61
C VAL A 175 19.75 4.45 -20.01
N GLY A 176 18.98 3.37 -19.82
CA GLY A 176 19.43 2.00 -20.05
C GLY A 176 19.34 1.56 -21.51
N TYR A 177 18.25 1.90 -22.20
CA TYR A 177 18.00 1.46 -23.58
C TYR A 177 18.15 2.59 -24.62
N GLY A 178 18.45 3.82 -24.18
CA GLY A 178 18.67 4.96 -25.08
C GLY A 178 17.43 5.38 -25.86
N ARG A 179 16.22 5.03 -25.40
CA ARG A 179 14.98 5.34 -26.12
C ARG A 179 14.63 6.82 -26.02
N VAL A 180 14.26 7.41 -27.16
CA VAL A 180 13.69 8.76 -27.24
C VAL A 180 12.18 8.64 -27.06
N LEU A 181 11.70 8.90 -25.85
CA LEU A 181 10.27 8.86 -25.53
C LEU A 181 9.60 10.16 -25.97
N GLY A 182 8.37 10.04 -26.48
CA GLY A 182 7.55 11.18 -26.87
C GLY A 182 7.22 12.12 -25.71
N PHE A 183 6.89 13.37 -26.02
CA PHE A 183 6.61 14.42 -25.03
C PHE A 183 5.47 14.05 -24.04
N GLY A 184 4.53 13.20 -24.47
CA GLY A 184 3.43 12.71 -23.63
C GLY A 184 3.90 11.89 -22.42
N TYR A 185 4.96 11.10 -22.55
CA TYR A 185 5.53 10.31 -21.45
C TYR A 185 6.07 11.20 -20.32
N TRP A 186 6.73 12.30 -20.68
CA TRP A 186 7.26 13.25 -19.72
C TRP A 186 6.16 14.03 -19.00
N ILE A 187 5.08 14.39 -19.71
CA ILE A 187 3.91 15.03 -19.12
C ILE A 187 3.22 14.08 -18.14
N GLY A 188 3.01 12.82 -18.54
CA GLY A 188 2.43 11.79 -17.69
C GLY A 188 3.26 11.51 -16.44
N ALA A 189 4.58 11.36 -16.59
CA ALA A 189 5.53 11.21 -15.50
C ALA A 189 5.49 12.40 -14.52
N GLY A 190 5.44 13.63 -15.06
CA GLY A 190 5.33 14.85 -14.27
C GLY A 190 4.03 14.91 -13.46
N LEU A 191 2.90 14.48 -14.05
CA LEU A 191 1.61 14.46 -13.36
C LEU A 191 1.56 13.42 -12.24
N VAL A 192 2.16 12.24 -12.45
CA VAL A 192 2.30 11.20 -11.41
C VAL A 192 3.18 11.69 -10.26
N LEU A 193 4.30 12.35 -10.56
CA LEU A 193 5.17 12.97 -9.55
C LEU A 193 4.43 14.06 -8.77
N ALA A 194 3.70 14.96 -9.45
CA ALA A 194 2.93 16.01 -8.79
C ALA A 194 1.86 15.42 -7.86
N GLY A 195 1.15 14.37 -8.29
CA GLY A 195 0.20 13.63 -7.45
C GLY A 195 0.87 13.00 -6.23
N PHE A 196 2.04 12.38 -6.41
CA PHE A 196 2.82 11.78 -5.32
C PHE A 196 3.23 12.80 -4.26
N PHE A 197 3.81 13.93 -4.66
CA PHE A 197 4.24 14.98 -3.73
C PHE A 197 3.05 15.63 -3.02
N GLY A 198 1.92 15.82 -3.72
CA GLY A 198 0.70 16.37 -3.13
C GLY A 198 0.15 15.49 -2.01
N VAL A 199 0.07 14.17 -2.20
CA VAL A 199 -0.43 13.27 -1.14
C VAL A 199 0.58 13.09 -0.02
N ASN A 200 1.88 12.97 -0.32
CA ASN A 200 2.88 12.87 0.73
C ASN A 200 2.85 14.11 1.63
N GLY A 201 2.76 15.31 1.05
CA GLY A 201 2.63 16.55 1.81
C GLY A 201 1.39 16.56 2.72
N ALA A 202 0.22 16.19 2.18
CA ALA A 202 -1.02 16.12 2.96
C ALA A 202 -0.97 15.06 4.07
N THR A 203 -0.36 13.89 3.79
CA THR A 203 -0.28 12.78 4.74
C THR A 203 0.73 13.07 5.86
N LEU A 204 1.84 13.73 5.55
CA LEU A 204 2.82 14.16 6.56
C LEU A 204 2.23 15.19 7.52
N MET A 205 1.44 16.14 7.02
CA MET A 205 0.74 17.09 7.87
C MET A 205 -0.24 16.40 8.81
N GLU A 206 -1.05 15.47 8.30
CA GLU A 206 -2.02 14.73 9.11
C GLU A 206 -1.36 13.84 10.18
N ASN A 207 -0.23 13.21 9.86
CA ASN A 207 0.54 12.42 10.84
C ASN A 207 1.16 13.32 11.91
N SER A 208 1.75 14.47 11.53
CA SER A 208 2.31 15.43 12.50
C SER A 208 1.24 16.03 13.42
N GLU A 209 0.02 16.26 12.91
CA GLU A 209 -1.10 16.72 13.74
C GLU A 209 -1.58 15.64 14.74
N ARG A 210 -1.56 14.36 14.34
CA ARG A 210 -1.85 13.24 15.26
C ARG A 210 -0.81 13.11 16.36
N GLU A 211 0.48 13.14 16.03
CA GLU A 211 1.57 13.07 17.00
C GLU A 211 1.49 14.21 18.02
N LYS A 212 1.17 15.44 17.58
CA LYS A 212 0.99 16.59 18.48
C LYS A 212 -0.20 16.40 19.42
N ARG A 213 -1.33 15.87 18.93
CA ARG A 213 -2.51 15.56 19.77
C ARG A 213 -2.19 14.50 20.81
N GLU A 214 -1.49 13.44 20.42
CA GLU A 214 -1.09 12.37 21.34
C GLU A 214 -0.10 12.89 22.39
N GLU A 215 0.86 13.74 22.01
CA GLU A 215 1.73 14.41 22.98
C GLU A 215 0.97 15.35 23.94
N GLU A 216 -0.03 16.09 23.46
CA GLU A 216 -0.88 16.94 24.29
C GLU A 216 -1.72 16.13 25.27
N GLU A 217 -2.36 15.04 24.80
CA GLU A 217 -3.15 14.13 25.64
C GLU A 217 -2.27 13.44 26.70
N ASN A 218 -1.05 13.02 26.32
CA ASN A 218 -0.13 12.36 27.26
C ASN A 218 0.39 13.36 28.31
N LYS A 219 0.65 14.62 27.93
CA LYS A 219 1.01 15.71 28.86
C LYS A 219 -0.16 16.05 29.80
N GLU A 220 -1.39 16.10 29.31
CA GLU A 220 -2.59 16.31 30.14
C GLU A 220 -2.80 15.15 31.12
N ALA A 221 -2.65 13.90 30.68
CA ALA A 221 -2.76 12.73 31.55
C ALA A 221 -1.67 12.69 32.64
N GLU A 222 -0.44 13.10 32.31
CA GLU A 222 0.68 13.18 33.26
C GLU A 222 0.49 14.32 34.28
N MET A 223 -0.12 15.44 33.86
CA MET A 223 -0.48 16.56 34.73
C MET A 223 -1.64 16.21 35.67
N ASP A 224 -2.67 15.52 35.19
CA ASP A 224 -3.81 15.08 36.00
C ASP A 224 -3.41 14.02 37.04
N SER A 225 -2.51 13.10 36.67
CA SER A 225 -1.90 12.13 37.59
C SER A 225 -1.04 12.80 38.68
N SER A 226 -0.26 13.83 38.32
CA SER A 226 0.51 14.64 39.29
C SER A 226 -0.39 15.46 40.23
N MET A 227 -1.50 15.99 39.74
CA MET A 227 -2.45 16.76 40.55
C MET A 227 -3.25 15.85 41.50
N ALA A 228 -3.61 14.64 41.06
CA ALA A 228 -4.24 13.63 41.89
C ALA A 228 -3.31 13.17 43.03
N THR A 229 -2.03 12.94 42.75
CA THR A 229 -1.03 12.59 43.78
C THR A 229 -0.83 13.71 44.81
N LEU A 230 -0.68 14.96 44.38
CA LEU A 230 -0.63 16.13 45.29
C LEU A 230 -1.89 16.28 46.15
N SER A 231 -3.06 15.99 45.60
CA SER A 231 -4.33 16.03 46.33
C SER A 231 -4.43 14.93 47.38
N THR A 232 -3.95 13.71 47.09
CA THR A 232 -3.90 12.61 48.07
C THR A 232 -2.90 12.85 49.20
N VAL A 233 -1.76 13.48 48.91
CA VAL A 233 -0.77 13.88 49.94
C VAL A 233 -1.33 14.97 50.85
N SER A 234 -1.98 15.99 50.27
CA SER A 234 -2.66 17.07 51.00
C SER A 234 -3.81 16.59 51.91
N VAL A 235 -4.56 15.56 51.48
CA VAL A 235 -5.63 14.96 52.29
C VAL A 235 -5.08 14.04 53.38
N GLY A 236 -3.97 13.33 53.12
CA GLY A 236 -3.28 12.49 54.10
C GLY A 236 -2.70 13.27 55.28
N GLU A 237 -2.21 14.50 55.07
CA GLU A 237 -1.68 15.35 56.14
C GLU A 237 -2.74 15.95 57.07
N ARG A 238 -4.02 16.01 56.65
CA ARG A 238 -5.10 16.57 57.50
C ARG A 238 -5.70 15.56 58.49
N GLN A 239 -5.50 14.26 58.30
CA GLN A 239 -6.09 13.24 59.18
C GLN A 239 -5.39 13.00 60.54
N PRO A 240 -4.07 13.12 60.73
CA PRO A 240 -3.47 12.82 62.03
C PRO A 240 -3.71 13.89 63.12
N LEU A 241 -4.09 15.12 62.76
CA LEU A 241 -4.23 16.21 63.74
C LEU A 241 -5.58 16.28 64.47
N LEU A 242 -6.61 15.56 64.00
CA LEU A 242 -7.94 15.56 64.64
C LEU A 242 -8.17 14.39 65.62
N GLN A 243 -7.28 13.39 65.68
CA GLN A 243 -7.43 12.26 66.61
C GLN A 243 -6.82 12.50 68.01
N HIS A 244 -6.09 13.60 68.23
CA HIS A 244 -5.50 13.91 69.54
C HIS A 244 -6.28 14.95 70.39
N ALA A 245 -7.39 15.51 69.89
CA ALA A 245 -8.15 16.55 70.60
C ALA A 245 -9.40 16.05 71.35
N SER A 246 -9.64 14.74 71.40
CA SER A 246 -10.80 14.17 72.13
C SER A 246 -10.39 12.93 72.93
N LYS A 247 -9.83 13.18 74.12
CA LYS A 247 -9.97 12.26 75.25
C LYS A 247 -10.14 13.10 76.52
N PRO A 248 -11.24 12.94 77.27
CA PRO A 248 -11.42 13.56 78.58
C PRO A 248 -10.47 12.95 79.62
#